data_AF-A0A2S6CJ77-F1
#
_entry.id   AF-A0A2S6CJ77-F1
#
_cell.length_a   1.000
_cell.length_b   1.000
_cell.length_c   1.000
_cell.angle_alpha   90.00
_cell.angle_beta   90.00
_cell.angle_gamma   90.00
#
_symmetry.space_group_name_H-M   'P 1'
#
loop_
_entity.id
_entity.type
_entity.pdbx_description
1 polymer ?
#
loop_
_entity_poly.entity_id
_entity_poly.type
_entity_poly.pdbx_seq_one_letter_code
_entity_poly.pdbx_strand_id
1 'polypeptide(L)'
;MLGLRATRTFTPAVRRITQKRLQSGLQGPADNAFNRERAAVKDHAAATSDLWRKLSIYVVIPSLMIAGVNAWRLWSEHWEHVAHGPPLEERTEYPYMNIRTKNYFWGDGDKTLFWNPEVNYHKKSEEE
;
A
#
# COMPACT_ATOMS: atom_id res chain seq x y z
N MET A 1 -56.34 -8.24 -73.82
CA MET A 1 -54.97 -7.78 -74.06
C MET A 1 -54.25 -7.73 -72.72
N LEU A 2 -53.43 -8.75 -72.40
CA LEU A 2 -51.95 -8.67 -72.34
C LEU A 2 -51.49 -7.42 -71.57
N GLY A 3 -51.03 -7.52 -70.32
CA GLY A 3 -49.72 -8.07 -69.92
C GLY A 3 -48.89 -6.89 -69.40
N LEU A 4 -48.01 -6.92 -68.40
CA LEU A 4 -47.26 -7.95 -67.69
C LEU A 4 -47.06 -7.42 -66.26
N ARG A 5 -47.15 -8.30 -65.24
CA ARG A 5 -46.59 -8.03 -63.91
C ARG A 5 -45.07 -8.02 -64.03
N ALA A 6 -44.42 -6.87 -63.83
CA ALA A 6 -42.98 -6.77 -63.79
C ALA A 6 -42.45 -7.36 -62.48
N THR A 7 -42.03 -8.63 -62.50
CA THR A 7 -41.20 -9.18 -61.43
C THR A 7 -39.82 -8.54 -61.51
N ARG A 8 -39.53 -7.58 -60.62
CA ARG A 8 -38.16 -7.09 -60.41
C ARG A 8 -37.30 -8.26 -59.91
N THR A 9 -36.55 -8.87 -60.82
CA THR A 9 -35.48 -9.80 -60.48
C THR A 9 -34.35 -9.03 -59.83
N PHE A 10 -34.38 -8.95 -58.50
CA PHE A 10 -33.19 -8.55 -57.75
C PHE A 10 -32.11 -9.62 -57.99
N THR A 11 -31.04 -9.23 -58.67
CA THR A 11 -29.91 -10.10 -58.97
C THR A 11 -29.28 -10.62 -57.66
N PRO A 12 -29.08 -11.95 -57.51
CA PRO A 12 -28.56 -12.54 -56.28
C PRO A 12 -27.12 -12.10 -55.93
N ALA A 13 -26.39 -11.54 -56.90
CA ALA A 13 -25.03 -11.06 -56.73
C ALA A 13 -24.92 -9.80 -55.85
N VAL A 14 -25.89 -8.89 -55.91
CA VAL A 14 -25.87 -7.63 -55.14
C VAL A 14 -26.09 -7.88 -53.65
N ARG A 15 -26.90 -8.91 -53.31
CA ARG A 15 -27.22 -9.29 -51.93
C ARG A 15 -26.00 -9.84 -51.16
N ARG A 16 -25.07 -10.53 -51.85
CA ARG A 16 -23.86 -11.12 -51.23
C ARG A 16 -22.85 -10.07 -50.76
N ILE A 17 -22.72 -8.94 -51.46
CA ILE A 17 -21.71 -7.92 -51.15
C ILE A 17 -22.13 -7.09 -49.92
N THR A 18 -23.42 -6.77 -49.80
CA THR A 18 -23.97 -6.04 -48.64
C THR A 18 -24.03 -6.92 -47.38
N GLN A 19 -24.30 -8.22 -47.53
CA GLN A 19 -24.25 -9.15 -46.38
C GLN A 19 -22.85 -9.34 -45.80
N LYS A 20 -21.78 -9.35 -46.61
CA LYS A 20 -20.40 -9.48 -46.10
C LYS A 20 -19.91 -8.28 -45.29
N ARG A 21 -20.41 -7.06 -45.56
CA ARG A 21 -19.98 -5.85 -44.85
C ARG A 21 -20.71 -5.61 -43.52
N LEU A 22 -21.92 -6.13 -43.36
CA LEU A 22 -22.69 -6.02 -42.11
C LEU A 22 -22.39 -7.15 -41.11
N GLN A 23 -21.51 -8.08 -41.47
CA GLN A 23 -21.11 -9.23 -40.65
C GLN A 23 -19.72 -9.07 -40.02
N SER A 24 -19.14 -7.86 -40.02
CA SER A 24 -17.99 -7.57 -39.14
C SER A 24 -18.52 -7.32 -37.73
N GLY A 25 -18.96 -8.39 -37.07
CA GLY A 25 -19.11 -8.37 -35.62
C GLY A 25 -17.77 -7.99 -35.01
N LEU A 26 -17.79 -7.33 -33.85
CA LEU A 26 -16.60 -7.08 -33.05
C LEU A 26 -16.02 -8.43 -32.62
N GLN A 27 -15.26 -9.08 -33.49
CA GLN A 27 -14.42 -10.21 -33.09
C GLN A 27 -13.43 -9.66 -32.07
N GLY A 28 -13.24 -10.41 -30.97
CA GLY A 28 -12.31 -10.04 -29.92
C GLY A 28 -10.87 -9.83 -30.41
N PRO A 29 -9.92 -9.64 -29.49
CA PRO A 29 -8.52 -9.43 -29.86
C PRO A 29 -8.04 -10.47 -30.88
N ALA A 30 -7.38 -10.01 -31.94
CA ALA A 30 -6.87 -10.90 -32.98
C ALA A 30 -5.97 -11.98 -32.37
N ASP A 31 -6.10 -13.22 -32.85
CA ASP A 31 -5.32 -14.34 -32.31
C ASP A 31 -3.86 -14.27 -32.80
N ASN A 32 -3.02 -13.56 -32.05
CA ASN A 32 -1.59 -13.39 -32.30
C ASN A 32 -0.76 -13.61 -31.03
N ALA A 33 0.54 -13.80 -31.19
CA ALA A 33 1.44 -14.11 -30.07
C ALA A 33 1.35 -13.07 -28.93
N PHE A 34 1.28 -11.78 -29.27
CA PHE A 34 1.17 -10.69 -28.30
C PHE A 34 -0.12 -10.76 -27.46
N ASN A 35 -1.28 -10.99 -28.08
CA ASN A 35 -2.54 -11.10 -27.37
C ASN A 35 -2.62 -12.36 -26.50
N ARG A 36 -1.98 -13.46 -26.92
CA ARG A 36 -1.85 -14.70 -26.11
C ARG A 36 -0.97 -14.47 -24.89
N GLU A 37 0.18 -13.82 -25.06
CA GLU A 37 1.07 -13.48 -23.96
C GLU A 37 0.37 -12.57 -22.95
N ARG A 38 -0.35 -11.54 -23.41
CA ARG A 38 -1.10 -10.64 -22.54
C ARG A 38 -2.19 -11.38 -21.75
N ALA A 39 -2.89 -12.32 -22.38
CA ALA A 39 -3.86 -13.16 -21.68
C ALA A 39 -3.17 -14.02 -20.60
N ALA A 40 -2.06 -14.68 -20.94
CA ALA A 40 -1.29 -15.48 -19.99
C ALA A 40 -0.76 -14.65 -18.80
N VAL A 41 -0.26 -13.44 -19.05
CA VAL A 41 0.18 -12.51 -17.98
C VAL A 41 -0.99 -12.10 -17.10
N LYS A 42 -2.16 -11.81 -17.70
CA LYS A 42 -3.35 -11.44 -16.95
C LYS A 42 -3.82 -12.59 -16.04
N ASP A 43 -3.84 -13.81 -16.55
CA ASP A 43 -4.26 -14.99 -15.81
C ASP A 43 -3.27 -15.32 -14.68
N HIS A 44 -1.96 -15.23 -14.96
CA HIS A 44 -0.92 -15.36 -13.95
C HIS A 44 -1.05 -14.30 -12.85
N ALA A 45 -1.23 -13.03 -13.21
CA ALA A 45 -1.40 -11.95 -12.26
C ALA A 45 -2.66 -12.13 -11.40
N ALA A 46 -3.75 -12.63 -11.95
CA ALA A 46 -4.97 -12.95 -11.20
C ALA A 46 -4.69 -14.04 -10.15
N ALA A 47 -3.99 -15.11 -10.51
CA ALA A 47 -3.63 -16.18 -9.58
C ALA A 47 -2.64 -15.69 -8.50
N THR A 48 -1.61 -14.95 -8.88
CA THR A 48 -0.61 -14.40 -7.94
C THR A 48 -1.25 -13.42 -6.97
N SER A 49 -2.13 -12.52 -7.44
CA SER A 49 -2.78 -11.55 -6.57
C SER A 49 -3.75 -12.20 -5.57
N ASP A 50 -4.48 -13.26 -5.96
CA ASP A 50 -5.30 -14.03 -5.03
C ASP A 50 -4.45 -14.74 -3.97
N LEU A 51 -3.31 -15.32 -4.35
CA LEU A 51 -2.37 -15.93 -3.41
C LEU A 51 -1.87 -14.90 -2.38
N TRP A 52 -1.40 -13.73 -2.83
CA TRP A 52 -0.90 -12.69 -1.93
C TRP A 52 -2.01 -12.15 -1.01
N ARG A 53 -3.22 -11.96 -1.52
CA ARG A 53 -4.37 -11.58 -0.69
C ARG A 53 -4.61 -12.59 0.44
N LYS A 54 -4.57 -13.89 0.13
CA LYS A 54 -4.72 -14.95 1.13
C LYS A 54 -3.59 -14.92 2.15
N LEU A 55 -2.33 -14.79 1.72
CA LEU A 55 -1.19 -14.70 2.64
C LEU A 55 -1.28 -13.46 3.55
N SER A 56 -1.65 -12.30 3.01
CA SER A 56 -1.86 -11.09 3.82
C SER A 56 -2.92 -11.30 4.89
N ILE A 57 -4.03 -11.96 4.57
CA ILE A 57 -5.12 -12.17 5.55
C ILE A 57 -4.79 -13.29 6.53
N TYR A 58 -4.32 -14.44 6.04
CA TYR A 58 -4.19 -15.65 6.85
C TYR A 58 -2.84 -15.84 7.51
N VAL A 59 -1.80 -15.12 7.08
CA VAL A 59 -0.45 -15.22 7.67
C VAL A 59 -0.06 -13.91 8.34
N VAL A 60 -0.19 -12.79 7.63
CA VAL A 60 0.29 -11.50 8.16
C VAL A 60 -0.55 -11.04 9.34
N ILE A 61 -1.89 -11.11 9.26
CA ILE A 61 -2.75 -10.69 10.38
C ILE A 61 -2.49 -11.52 11.65
N PRO A 62 -2.48 -12.87 11.63
CA PRO A 62 -2.11 -13.66 12.81
C PRO A 62 -0.71 -13.36 13.35
N SER A 63 0.28 -13.21 12.47
CA SER A 63 1.65 -12.86 12.87
C SER A 63 1.71 -11.52 13.60
N LEU A 64 0.98 -10.51 13.09
CA LEU A 64 0.90 -9.19 13.72
C LEU A 64 0.15 -9.23 15.05
N MET A 65 -0.87 -10.07 15.20
CA MET A 65 -1.55 -10.25 16.49
C MET A 65 -0.59 -10.82 17.53
N ILE A 66 0.16 -11.87 17.20
CA ILE A 66 1.13 -12.50 18.10
C ILE A 66 2.24 -11.50 18.47
N ALA A 67 2.82 -10.83 17.47
CA ALA A 67 3.85 -9.81 17.70
C ALA A 67 3.32 -8.63 18.53
N GLY A 68 2.07 -8.21 18.29
CA GLY A 68 1.41 -7.14 19.05
C GLY A 68 1.21 -7.48 20.52
N VAL A 69 0.76 -8.72 20.83
CA VAL A 69 0.65 -9.20 22.21
C VAL A 69 2.02 -9.26 22.88
N ASN A 70 3.05 -9.74 22.17
CA ASN A 70 4.41 -9.75 22.70
C ASN A 70 4.92 -8.33 22.99
N ALA A 71 4.80 -7.41 22.03
CA ALA A 71 5.21 -6.02 22.21
C ALA A 71 4.46 -5.33 23.36
N TRP A 72 3.15 -5.59 23.52
CA TRP A 72 2.37 -5.06 24.64
C TRP A 72 2.87 -5.55 26.00
N ARG A 73 3.25 -6.83 26.08
CA ARG A 73 3.86 -7.40 27.29
C ARG A 73 5.20 -6.72 27.61
N LEU A 74 6.11 -6.64 26.64
CA LEU A 74 7.41 -5.98 26.82
C LEU A 74 7.24 -4.50 27.19
N TRP A 75 6.27 -3.81 26.59
CA TRP A 75 5.94 -2.43 26.93
C TRP A 75 5.51 -2.30 28.40
N SER A 76 4.64 -3.19 28.86
CA SER A 76 4.17 -3.18 30.25
C SER A 76 5.31 -3.45 31.23
N GLU A 77 6.14 -4.46 30.96
CA GLU A 77 7.34 -4.80 31.75
C GLU A 77 8.36 -3.64 31.76
N HIS A 78 8.53 -2.93 30.62
CA HIS A 78 9.42 -1.77 30.54
C HIS A 78 8.98 -0.64 31.48
N TRP A 79 7.68 -0.29 31.49
CA TRP A 79 7.18 0.77 32.36
C TRP A 79 7.19 0.40 33.84
N GLU A 80 6.95 -0.87 34.17
CA GLU A 80 7.14 -1.38 35.53
C GLU A 80 8.60 -1.21 35.98
N HIS A 81 9.56 -1.60 35.14
CA HIS A 81 10.99 -1.40 35.44
C HIS A 81 11.39 0.08 35.57
N VAL A 82 10.83 0.95 34.72
CA VAL A 82 11.07 2.40 34.80
C VAL A 82 10.51 2.98 36.11
N ALA A 83 9.34 2.53 36.55
CA ALA A 83 8.71 3.00 37.79
C ALA A 83 9.51 2.66 39.07
N HIS A 84 10.35 1.62 39.02
CA HIS A 84 11.27 1.27 40.11
C HIS A 84 12.59 2.06 40.09
N GLY A 85 12.87 2.82 39.02
CA GLY A 85 14.05 3.67 38.92
C GLY A 85 13.95 4.91 39.82
N PRO A 86 15.10 5.53 40.18
CA PRO A 86 15.08 6.82 40.85
C PRO A 86 14.42 7.90 39.96
N PRO A 87 13.79 8.91 40.57
CA PRO A 87 13.25 10.07 39.84
C PRO A 87 14.28 10.67 38.87
N LEU A 88 13.82 11.16 37.72
CA LEU A 88 14.73 11.67 36.67
C LEU A 88 15.66 12.79 37.17
N GLU A 89 15.18 13.63 38.07
CA GLU A 89 15.93 14.74 38.65
C GLU A 89 17.11 14.26 39.51
N GLU A 90 16.99 13.07 40.11
CA GLU A 90 18.02 12.46 40.95
C GLU A 90 19.06 11.69 40.13
N ARG A 91 18.75 11.30 38.89
CA ARG A 91 19.66 10.53 38.03
C ARG A 91 20.89 11.35 37.69
N THR A 92 22.08 10.78 37.81
CA THR A 92 23.33 11.48 37.48
C THR A 92 23.38 11.80 35.99
N GLU A 93 23.54 13.09 35.67
CA GLU A 93 23.82 13.54 34.31
C GLU A 93 25.32 13.72 34.14
N TYR A 94 25.89 13.03 33.15
CA TYR A 94 27.32 13.13 32.86
C TYR A 94 27.61 14.25 31.87
N PRO A 95 28.84 14.83 31.86
CA PRO A 95 29.19 15.96 30.99
C PRO A 95 29.04 15.72 29.48
N TYR A 96 29.00 14.45 29.06
CA TYR A 96 28.81 14.07 27.65
C TYR A 96 27.33 13.89 27.27
N MET A 97 26.42 13.92 28.24
CA MET A 97 24.97 13.86 28.01
C MET A 97 24.44 15.27 27.75
N ASN A 98 23.36 15.35 26.97
CA ASN A 98 22.65 16.60 26.65
C ASN A 98 23.53 17.81 26.24
N ILE A 99 24.71 17.58 25.64
CA ILE A 99 25.57 18.67 25.17
C ILE A 99 24.79 19.58 24.20
N ARG A 100 24.88 20.89 24.41
CA ARG A 100 24.40 21.94 23.50
C ARG A 100 25.54 22.91 23.20
N THR A 101 26.12 22.82 22.00
CA THR A 101 27.12 23.80 21.53
C THR A 101 26.45 25.07 20.99
N LYS A 102 25.23 24.92 20.47
CA LYS A 102 24.34 26.00 20.04
C LYS A 102 22.91 25.57 20.33
N ASN A 103 22.11 26.49 20.84
CA ASN A 103 20.70 26.26 21.10
C ASN A 103 19.95 25.95 19.79
N TYR A 104 18.92 25.10 19.89
CA TYR A 104 18.00 24.88 18.79
C TYR A 104 17.29 26.20 18.43
N PHE A 105 16.90 26.34 17.16
CA PHE A 105 16.26 27.56 16.66
C PHE A 105 14.75 27.64 16.95
N TRP A 106 14.21 26.71 17.74
CA TRP A 106 12.80 26.61 18.07
C TRP A 106 12.60 26.41 19.58
N GLY A 107 11.38 26.65 20.04
CA GLY A 107 10.99 26.43 21.43
C GLY A 107 11.84 27.26 22.39
N ASP A 108 12.34 26.61 23.44
CA ASP A 108 13.26 27.17 24.42
C ASP A 108 14.74 27.01 24.05
N GLY A 109 15.02 26.40 22.89
CA GLY A 109 16.38 26.16 22.40
C GLY A 109 17.08 24.95 23.00
N ASP A 110 16.45 24.21 23.92
CA ASP A 110 17.08 23.09 24.64
C ASP A 110 16.49 21.72 24.25
N LYS A 111 15.17 21.68 24.08
CA LYS A 111 14.44 20.42 23.83
C LYS A 111 14.46 20.02 22.36
N THR A 112 14.68 18.73 22.12
CA THR A 112 14.62 18.13 20.78
C THR A 112 13.18 18.02 20.28
N LEU A 113 12.99 17.71 18.99
CA LEU A 113 11.65 17.53 18.40
C LEU A 113 10.84 16.40 19.06
N PHE A 114 11.51 15.36 19.54
CA PHE A 114 10.90 14.20 20.20
C PHE A 114 11.23 14.17 21.70
N TRP A 115 11.35 15.34 22.32
CA TRP A 115 11.58 15.44 23.76
C TRP A 115 10.33 15.04 24.55
N ASN A 116 10.45 14.05 25.43
CA ASN A 116 9.40 13.67 26.38
C ASN A 116 9.85 13.95 27.82
N PRO A 117 9.24 14.92 28.53
CA PRO A 117 9.57 15.23 29.93
C PRO A 117 9.49 14.05 30.90
N GLU A 118 8.70 13.01 30.59
CA GLU A 118 8.55 11.82 31.44
C GLU A 118 9.77 10.89 31.40
N VAL A 119 10.64 11.01 30.39
CA VAL A 119 11.83 10.15 30.21
C VAL A 119 13.10 10.93 29.91
N ASN A 120 12.99 12.21 29.58
CA ASN A 120 14.09 13.10 29.27
C ASN A 120 14.14 14.26 30.27
N TYR A 121 15.32 14.45 30.86
CA TYR A 121 15.61 15.53 31.78
C TYR A 121 16.99 16.10 31.46
N HIS A 122 17.12 17.42 31.54
CA HIS A 122 18.39 18.13 31.40
C HIS A 122 18.60 19.00 32.63
N LYS A 123 19.60 18.66 33.44
CA LYS A 123 20.06 19.41 34.60
C LYS A 123 20.77 20.66 34.10
N LYS A 124 20.25 21.80 34.54
CA LYS A 124 20.98 23.05 34.41
C LYS A 124 22.12 23.04 35.44
N SER A 125 23.31 23.43 35.04
CA SER A 125 24.44 23.60 35.95
C SER A 125 24.06 24.66 37.00
N GLU A 126 24.41 24.41 38.27
CA GLU A 126 24.13 25.31 39.41
C GLU A 126 24.84 26.68 39.31
N GLU A 127 25.64 26.91 38.27
CA GLU A 127 26.40 28.14 38.02
C GLU A 127 25.73 29.11 37.03
N GLU A 128 24.47 28.87 36.62
CA GLU A 128 23.66 29.81 35.81
C GLU A 128 22.54 30.50 36.60
#